data_AF-A0A529GCY5-F1
#
_entry.id   AF-A0A529GCY5-F1
#
_cell.length_a   1.000
_cell.length_b   1.000
_cell.length_c   1.000
_cell.angle_alpha   90.00
_cell.angle_beta   90.00
_cell.angle_gamma   90.00
#
_symmetry.space_group_name_H-M   'P 1'
#
loop_
_entity.id
_entity.type
_entity.pdbx_description
1 polymer ?
#
loop_
_entity_poly.entity_id
_entity_poly.type
_entity_poly.pdbx_seq_one_letter_code
_entity_poly.pdbx_strand_id
1 'polypeptide(L)'
;LDMMQDIRRISTEPTAEDRDWFPDIAGRGDWRETLLEAWADHRDESFIRQYLSPTLIRKWRLFVLADRADEPHLEVASIHNERGYEKIRSGLAHSYDVGANRPDIQIVDVDLRGDRQLRLQHKVKAGILLDEGSRDATLRHIRSLWGYEVSLAAVDAETGATLHERSTREIVE
;
A
#
# COMPACT_ATOMS: atom_id res chain seq x y z
N LEU A 1 6.67 18.58 6.49
CA LEU A 1 8.11 18.93 6.59
C LEU A 1 8.77 18.35 7.83
N ASP A 2 8.00 17.99 8.86
CA ASP A 2 8.52 17.44 10.12
C ASP A 2 9.52 16.28 9.95
N MET A 3 9.31 15.36 9.01
CA MET A 3 10.27 14.29 8.72
C MET A 3 11.64 14.83 8.28
N MET A 4 11.67 15.79 7.36
CA MET A 4 12.92 16.40 6.89
C MET A 4 13.62 17.18 8.00
N GLN A 5 12.84 17.88 8.84
CA GLN A 5 13.37 18.59 10.01
C GLN A 5 13.93 17.62 11.04
N ASP A 6 13.30 16.46 11.22
CA ASP A 6 13.74 15.45 12.16
C ASP A 6 14.99 14.71 11.67
N ILE A 7 15.11 14.39 10.37
CA ILE A 7 16.34 13.87 9.78
C ILE A 7 17.50 14.86 10.00
N ARG A 8 17.25 16.17 9.78
CA ARG A 8 18.22 17.21 10.09
C ARG A 8 18.62 17.18 11.57
N ARG A 9 17.65 17.12 12.48
CA ARG A 9 17.90 17.06 13.93
C ARG A 9 18.69 15.80 14.32
N ILE A 10 18.34 14.63 13.80
CA ILE A 10 19.06 13.37 14.06
C ILE A 10 20.52 13.48 13.62
N SER A 11 20.76 14.12 12.48
CA SER A 11 22.12 14.28 11.96
C SER A 11 22.96 15.30 12.75
N THR A 12 22.37 16.39 13.25
CA THR A 12 23.10 17.46 13.94
C THR A 12 23.10 17.34 15.47
N GLU A 13 22.00 16.87 16.06
CA GLU A 13 21.73 16.82 17.50
C GLU A 13 21.03 15.49 17.88
N PRO A 14 21.69 14.34 17.69
CA PRO A 14 21.10 13.03 17.99
C PRO A 14 20.94 12.79 19.50
N THR A 15 19.79 12.24 19.87
CA THR A 15 19.56 11.63 21.19
C THR A 15 20.13 10.20 21.24
N ALA A 16 20.09 9.54 22.40
CA ALA A 16 20.51 8.13 22.50
C ALA A 16 19.64 7.23 21.62
N GLU A 17 18.31 7.41 21.69
CA GLU A 17 17.34 6.66 20.89
C GLU A 17 17.57 6.84 19.38
N ASP A 18 17.94 8.05 18.92
CA ASP A 18 18.25 8.27 17.51
C ASP A 18 19.49 7.50 17.04
N ARG A 19 20.47 7.30 17.92
CA ARG A 19 21.66 6.51 17.59
C ARG A 19 21.34 5.02 17.49
N ASP A 20 20.40 4.54 18.29
CA ASP A 20 19.95 3.16 18.25
C ASP A 20 19.13 2.87 16.98
N TRP A 21 18.26 3.82 16.59
CA TRP A 21 17.35 3.66 15.45
C TRP A 21 17.93 4.07 14.10
N PHE A 22 18.88 4.99 14.10
CA PHE A 22 19.45 5.58 12.88
C PHE A 22 20.99 5.67 12.95
N PRO A 23 21.69 4.55 13.17
CA PRO A 23 23.14 4.56 13.40
C PRO A 23 23.93 5.17 12.23
N ASP A 24 23.43 5.05 11.01
CA ASP A 24 24.12 5.53 9.80
C ASP A 24 24.08 7.06 9.62
N ILE A 25 23.08 7.73 10.22
CA ILE A 25 22.85 9.17 10.02
C ILE A 25 23.01 9.98 11.31
N ALA A 26 22.86 9.35 12.48
CA ALA A 26 22.89 10.01 13.78
C ALA A 26 24.28 10.63 14.07
N GLY A 27 24.35 11.95 14.11
CA GLY A 27 25.59 12.68 14.41
C GLY A 27 26.55 12.84 13.22
N ARG A 28 26.15 12.45 11.99
CA ARG A 28 26.97 12.60 10.78
C ARG A 28 27.14 14.08 10.36
N GLY A 29 26.23 14.96 10.77
CA GLY A 29 26.23 16.40 10.45
C GLY A 29 25.80 16.74 9.01
N ASP A 30 25.98 15.83 8.05
CA ASP A 30 25.59 16.03 6.65
C ASP A 30 24.15 15.56 6.34
N TRP A 31 23.18 16.22 6.97
CA TRP A 31 21.76 15.95 6.75
C TRP A 31 21.29 16.23 5.32
N ARG A 32 22.00 17.10 4.57
CA ARG A 32 21.60 17.46 3.21
C ARG A 32 21.89 16.33 2.25
N GLU A 33 23.07 15.75 2.33
CA GLU A 33 23.42 14.57 1.53
C GLU A 33 22.45 13.43 1.83
N THR A 34 22.18 13.14 3.11
CA THR A 34 21.22 12.11 3.51
C THR A 34 19.81 12.36 2.95
N LEU A 35 19.32 13.60 2.91
CA LEU A 35 18.01 13.89 2.30
C LEU A 35 18.03 13.74 0.78
N LEU A 36 19.12 14.14 0.12
CA LEU A 36 19.26 14.00 -1.33
C LEU A 36 19.28 12.54 -1.75
N GLU A 37 20.04 11.70 -1.06
CA GLU A 37 20.07 10.25 -1.26
C GLU A 37 18.69 9.65 -0.99
N ALA A 38 18.06 10.02 0.14
CA ALA A 38 16.77 9.48 0.50
C ALA A 38 15.68 9.81 -0.54
N TRP A 39 15.71 11.00 -1.14
CA TRP A 39 14.76 11.36 -2.20
C TRP A 39 15.09 10.74 -3.57
N ALA A 40 16.37 10.48 -3.84
CA ALA A 40 16.77 9.82 -5.08
C ALA A 40 16.37 8.34 -5.08
N ASP A 41 16.53 7.66 -3.94
CA ASP A 41 16.47 6.20 -3.87
C ASP A 41 15.17 5.66 -3.25
N HIS A 42 14.37 6.50 -2.57
CA HIS A 42 13.16 6.04 -1.88
C HIS A 42 11.88 6.72 -2.38
N ARG A 43 10.86 5.87 -2.60
CA ARG A 43 9.45 6.27 -2.72
C ARG A 43 8.83 6.48 -1.34
N ASP A 44 7.67 7.13 -1.28
CA ASP A 44 6.95 7.49 -0.05
C ASP A 44 6.89 6.36 0.98
N GLU A 45 6.51 5.14 0.57
CA GLU A 45 6.40 3.98 1.46
C GLU A 45 7.75 3.57 2.07
N SER A 46 8.79 3.51 1.24
CA SER A 46 10.15 3.18 1.68
C SER A 46 10.77 4.29 2.52
N PHE A 47 10.47 5.55 2.20
CA PHE A 47 10.94 6.71 2.95
C PHE A 47 10.34 6.72 4.36
N ILE A 48 9.04 6.47 4.50
CA ILE A 48 8.37 6.30 5.80
C ILE A 48 8.97 5.11 6.54
N ARG A 49 9.13 3.98 5.86
CA ARG A 49 9.67 2.76 6.46
C ARG A 49 11.09 2.96 6.97
N GLN A 50 11.92 3.77 6.31
CA GLN A 50 13.34 3.95 6.64
C GLN A 50 13.61 5.12 7.58
N TYR A 51 12.87 6.23 7.50
CA TYR A 51 13.21 7.49 8.18
C TYR A 51 12.18 8.00 9.21
N LEU A 52 11.05 7.33 9.40
CA LEU A 52 10.10 7.73 10.45
C LEU A 52 10.65 7.40 11.84
N SER A 53 10.93 8.44 12.63
CA SER A 53 11.52 8.29 13.97
C SER A 53 10.50 8.01 15.08
N PRO A 54 10.93 7.35 16.17
CA PRO A 54 10.17 7.27 17.41
C PRO A 54 9.69 8.62 17.95
N THR A 55 10.51 9.67 17.81
CA THR A 55 10.18 11.03 18.24
C THR A 55 8.98 11.57 17.49
N LEU A 56 8.93 11.43 16.16
CA LEU A 56 7.78 11.85 15.36
C LEU A 56 6.54 10.98 15.62
N ILE A 57 6.72 9.68 15.80
CA ILE A 57 5.63 8.78 16.16
C ILE A 57 4.94 9.23 17.47
N ARG A 58 5.73 9.61 18.48
CA ARG A 58 5.21 10.18 19.74
C ARG A 58 4.59 11.56 19.54
N LYS A 59 5.24 12.44 18.77
CA LYS A 59 4.76 13.80 18.48
C LYS A 59 3.38 13.78 17.81
N TRP A 60 3.19 12.88 16.84
CA TRP A 60 1.93 12.73 16.10
C TRP A 60 0.95 11.76 16.76
N ARG A 61 1.35 11.10 17.84
CA ARG A 61 0.54 10.13 18.59
C ARG A 61 0.02 9.01 17.70
N LEU A 62 0.87 8.49 16.81
CA LEU A 62 0.49 7.39 15.92
C LEU A 62 0.36 6.09 16.72
N PHE A 63 -0.68 5.32 16.41
CA PHE A 63 -0.92 3.99 16.94
C PHE A 63 -1.44 3.09 15.82
N VAL A 64 -1.24 1.78 15.95
CA VAL A 64 -1.79 0.79 15.03
C VAL A 64 -3.02 0.17 15.68
N LEU A 65 -4.13 0.15 14.94
CA LEU A 65 -5.30 -0.66 15.25
C LEU A 65 -5.09 -2.03 14.62
N ALA A 66 -5.19 -3.09 15.40
CA ALA A 66 -5.40 -4.42 14.84
C ALA A 66 -6.90 -4.56 14.64
N ASP A 67 -7.33 -4.47 13.38
CA ASP A 67 -8.69 -4.79 12.99
C ASP A 67 -8.67 -6.23 12.46
N ARG A 68 -9.23 -7.15 13.26
CA ARG A 68 -9.47 -8.52 12.82
C ARG A 68 -10.97 -8.62 12.57
N ALA A 69 -11.36 -9.00 11.36
CA ALA A 69 -12.75 -9.01 10.92
C ALA A 69 -13.68 -9.93 11.75
N ASP A 70 -13.10 -10.82 12.56
CA ASP A 70 -13.77 -11.71 13.52
C ASP A 70 -13.99 -11.09 14.92
N GLU A 71 -13.47 -9.89 15.19
CA GLU A 71 -13.50 -9.27 16.52
C GLU A 71 -14.44 -8.05 16.59
N PRO A 72 -15.35 -7.98 17.58
CA PRO A 72 -16.32 -6.88 17.72
C PRO A 72 -15.72 -5.57 18.28
N HIS A 73 -14.42 -5.57 18.59
CA HIS A 73 -13.72 -4.45 19.23
C HIS A 73 -12.39 -4.18 18.54
N LEU A 74 -12.07 -2.89 18.36
CA LEU A 74 -10.78 -2.47 17.81
C LEU A 74 -9.72 -2.54 18.92
N GLU A 75 -8.71 -3.39 18.77
CA GLU A 75 -7.60 -3.47 19.71
C GLU A 75 -6.47 -2.51 19.31
N VAL A 76 -6.00 -1.70 20.26
CA VAL A 76 -4.79 -0.89 20.09
C VAL A 76 -3.57 -1.79 20.26
N ALA A 77 -3.15 -2.45 19.18
CA ALA A 77 -2.16 -3.51 19.20
C ALA A 77 -0.70 -3.04 19.38
N SER A 78 -0.43 -1.73 19.38
CA SER A 78 0.93 -1.20 19.55
C SER A 78 0.93 0.12 20.33
N ILE A 79 1.41 0.04 21.55
CA ILE A 79 1.72 1.19 22.42
C ILE A 79 3.19 1.57 22.16
N HIS A 80 3.52 2.85 22.28
CA HIS A 80 4.82 3.49 22.02
C HIS A 80 6.02 2.86 22.78
N ASN A 81 6.46 1.68 22.36
CA ASN A 81 7.70 1.00 22.74
C ASN A 81 8.46 0.56 21.47
N GLU A 82 9.68 0.05 21.59
CA GLU A 82 10.53 -0.28 20.43
C GLU A 82 9.82 -1.18 19.40
N ARG A 83 9.20 -2.28 19.87
CA ARG A 83 8.42 -3.20 19.03
C ARG A 83 7.17 -2.54 18.42
N GLY A 84 6.57 -1.58 19.13
CA GLY A 84 5.43 -0.80 18.66
C GLY A 84 5.81 0.17 17.55
N TYR A 85 7.00 0.78 17.62
CA TYR A 85 7.48 1.70 16.58
C TYR A 85 7.73 1.00 15.24
N GLU A 86 8.29 -0.21 15.24
CA GLU A 86 8.45 -1.01 14.00
C GLU A 86 7.09 -1.31 13.35
N LYS A 87 6.10 -1.70 14.16
CA LYS A 87 4.74 -1.97 13.69
C LYS A 87 4.06 -0.72 13.14
N ILE A 88 4.20 0.42 13.82
CA ILE A 88 3.67 1.72 13.37
C ILE A 88 4.32 2.13 12.03
N ARG A 89 5.66 2.03 11.92
CA ARG A 89 6.38 2.31 10.67
C ARG A 89 5.90 1.42 9.54
N SER A 90 5.78 0.12 9.79
CA SER A 90 5.37 -0.85 8.79
C SER A 90 3.93 -0.62 8.33
N GLY A 91 3.00 -0.38 9.28
CA GLY A 91 1.60 -0.09 8.98
C GLY A 91 1.42 1.20 8.21
N LEU A 92 2.08 2.29 8.64
CA LEU A 92 2.01 3.56 7.91
C LEU A 92 2.67 3.46 6.53
N ALA A 93 3.83 2.81 6.40
CA ALA A 93 4.44 2.58 5.09
C ALA A 93 3.48 1.80 4.17
N HIS A 94 2.79 0.79 4.68
CA HIS A 94 1.84 0.00 3.91
C HIS A 94 0.62 0.83 3.44
N SER A 95 0.15 1.81 4.22
CA SER A 95 -0.95 2.69 3.78
C SER A 95 -0.56 3.64 2.65
N TYR A 96 0.73 3.91 2.46
CA TYR A 96 1.26 4.69 1.35
C TYR A 96 1.71 3.81 0.16
N ASP A 97 1.76 2.49 0.34
CA ASP A 97 2.09 1.58 -0.75
C ASP A 97 0.94 1.55 -1.77
N VAL A 98 1.20 2.16 -2.92
CA VAL A 98 0.26 2.25 -4.04
C VAL A 98 -0.09 0.87 -4.61
N GLY A 99 0.84 -0.09 -4.57
CA GLY A 99 0.63 -1.45 -5.05
C GLY A 99 -0.15 -2.35 -4.07
N ALA A 100 -0.16 -1.97 -2.79
CA ALA A 100 -0.97 -2.62 -1.77
C ALA A 100 -2.42 -2.12 -1.76
N ASN A 101 -2.62 -0.80 -1.91
CA ASN A 101 -3.94 -0.17 -1.72
C ASN A 101 -4.77 -0.04 -3.01
N ARG A 102 -4.18 -0.31 -4.18
CA ARG A 102 -4.94 -0.31 -5.44
C ARG A 102 -5.36 -1.72 -5.84
N PRO A 103 -6.55 -1.87 -6.44
CA PRO A 103 -6.95 -3.15 -7.02
C PRO A 103 -5.95 -3.60 -8.10
N ASP A 104 -5.55 -4.86 -8.01
CA ASP A 104 -4.64 -5.48 -8.97
C ASP A 104 -5.46 -6.16 -10.08
N ILE A 105 -5.70 -5.41 -11.16
CA ILE A 105 -6.44 -5.87 -12.34
C ILE A 105 -5.48 -6.04 -13.50
N GLN A 106 -5.40 -7.25 -14.05
CA GLN A 106 -4.45 -7.62 -15.09
C GLN A 106 -5.19 -8.17 -16.31
N ILE A 107 -4.66 -7.90 -17.50
CA ILE A 107 -5.08 -8.63 -18.71
C ILE A 107 -4.35 -9.96 -18.72
N VAL A 108 -5.09 -11.06 -18.73
CA VAL A 108 -4.51 -12.41 -18.68
C VAL A 108 -4.59 -13.14 -20.01
N ASP A 109 -5.58 -12.80 -20.85
CA ASP A 109 -5.76 -13.44 -22.15
C ASP A 109 -6.61 -12.58 -23.10
N VAL A 110 -6.48 -12.85 -24.40
CA VAL A 110 -7.29 -12.25 -25.45
C VAL A 110 -7.52 -13.25 -26.60
N ASP A 111 -8.79 -13.51 -26.95
CA ASP A 111 -9.13 -14.41 -28.05
C ASP A 111 -9.03 -13.72 -29.42
N LEU A 112 -7.82 -13.63 -29.97
CA LEU A 112 -7.61 -12.97 -31.27
C LEU A 112 -8.18 -13.75 -32.48
N ARG A 113 -8.55 -15.02 -32.31
CA ARG A 113 -9.00 -15.89 -33.42
C ARG A 113 -10.51 -16.07 -33.48
N GLY A 114 -11.19 -15.93 -32.35
CA GLY A 114 -12.65 -16.03 -32.24
C GLY A 114 -13.30 -14.68 -32.02
N ASP A 115 -13.92 -14.51 -30.86
CA ASP A 115 -14.82 -13.39 -30.57
C ASP A 115 -14.12 -12.12 -30.06
N ARG A 116 -12.77 -12.15 -29.98
CA ARG A 116 -11.94 -11.04 -29.50
C ARG A 116 -12.26 -10.67 -28.05
N GLN A 117 -12.79 -11.59 -27.26
CA GLN A 117 -13.02 -11.36 -25.84
C GLN A 117 -11.71 -11.06 -25.11
N LEU A 118 -11.69 -9.97 -24.35
CA LEU A 118 -10.61 -9.63 -23.43
C LEU A 118 -10.90 -10.22 -22.06
N ARG A 119 -9.97 -11.01 -21.52
CA ARG A 119 -10.09 -11.62 -20.19
C ARG A 119 -9.20 -10.87 -19.21
N LEU A 120 -9.84 -10.27 -18.22
CA LEU A 120 -9.20 -9.60 -17.09
C LEU A 120 -9.24 -10.50 -15.86
N GLN A 121 -8.25 -10.35 -14.99
CA GLN A 121 -8.21 -10.98 -13.68
C GLN A 121 -7.97 -9.94 -12.61
N HIS A 122 -8.81 -9.91 -11.58
CA HIS A 122 -8.58 -9.17 -10.34
C HIS A 122 -8.00 -10.10 -9.28
N LYS A 123 -6.82 -9.79 -8.75
CA LYS A 123 -6.26 -10.52 -7.60
C LYS A 123 -6.83 -9.99 -6.29
N VAL A 124 -7.70 -10.77 -5.67
CA VAL A 124 -8.32 -10.45 -4.38
C VAL A 124 -7.30 -10.65 -3.27
N LYS A 125 -6.88 -9.54 -2.65
CA LYS A 125 -5.97 -9.54 -1.48
C LYS A 125 -6.78 -9.33 -0.22
N ALA A 126 -6.48 -10.09 0.83
CA ALA A 126 -7.15 -9.99 2.15
C ALA A 126 -8.70 -10.06 2.09
N GLY A 127 -9.25 -10.79 1.11
CA GLY A 127 -10.71 -10.92 0.92
C GLY A 127 -11.43 -9.66 0.43
N ILE A 128 -10.70 -8.59 0.09
CA ILE A 128 -11.29 -7.32 -0.33
C ILE A 128 -11.73 -7.42 -1.80
N LEU A 129 -13.05 -7.43 -2.02
CA LEU A 129 -13.65 -7.44 -3.36
C LEU A 129 -13.79 -6.02 -3.93
N LEU A 130 -13.89 -5.94 -5.25
CA LEU A 130 -14.24 -4.69 -5.93
C LEU A 130 -15.69 -4.31 -5.64
N ASP A 131 -15.93 -3.03 -5.39
CA ASP A 131 -17.28 -2.46 -5.37
C ASP A 131 -18.00 -2.71 -6.71
N GLU A 132 -19.24 -3.23 -6.65
CA GLU A 132 -19.96 -3.69 -7.84
C GLU A 132 -20.25 -2.56 -8.83
N GLY A 133 -20.63 -1.38 -8.34
CA GLY A 133 -20.96 -0.23 -9.18
C GLY A 133 -19.73 0.31 -9.91
N SER A 134 -18.63 0.48 -9.19
CA SER A 134 -17.35 0.96 -9.73
C SER A 134 -16.71 -0.08 -10.66
N ARG A 135 -16.80 -1.37 -10.33
CA ARG A 135 -16.38 -2.49 -11.18
C ARG A 135 -17.12 -2.46 -12.50
N ASP A 136 -18.45 -2.41 -12.47
CA ASP A 136 -19.27 -2.47 -13.67
C ASP A 136 -19.05 -1.22 -14.57
N ALA A 137 -18.88 -0.03 -13.98
CA ALA A 137 -18.50 1.18 -14.71
C ALA A 137 -17.13 1.06 -15.40
N THR A 138 -16.15 0.48 -14.71
CA THR A 138 -14.81 0.24 -15.25
C THR A 138 -14.85 -0.74 -16.42
N LEU A 139 -15.57 -1.87 -16.27
CA LEU A 139 -15.73 -2.86 -17.34
C LEU A 139 -16.44 -2.29 -18.57
N ARG A 140 -17.48 -1.47 -18.36
CA ARG A 140 -18.14 -0.72 -19.46
C ARG A 140 -17.17 0.19 -20.19
N HIS A 141 -16.32 0.92 -19.47
CA HIS A 141 -15.34 1.80 -20.09
C HIS A 141 -14.28 1.02 -20.87
N ILE A 142 -13.74 -0.07 -20.31
CA ILE A 142 -12.78 -0.94 -21.00
C ILE A 142 -13.39 -1.53 -22.26
N ARG A 143 -14.64 -2.02 -22.21
CA ARG A 143 -15.37 -2.49 -23.40
C ARG A 143 -15.52 -1.39 -24.45
N SER A 144 -15.81 -0.15 -24.04
CA SER A 144 -15.88 0.97 -24.98
C SER A 144 -14.55 1.25 -25.69
N LEU A 145 -13.42 1.05 -25.01
CA LEU A 145 -12.09 1.22 -25.59
C LEU A 145 -11.69 0.03 -26.47
N TRP A 146 -12.02 -1.19 -26.04
CA TRP A 146 -11.64 -2.43 -26.71
C TRP A 146 -12.54 -2.76 -27.91
N GLY A 147 -13.83 -2.42 -27.84
CA GLY A 147 -14.83 -2.64 -28.88
C GLY A 147 -15.47 -4.03 -28.89
N TYR A 148 -14.97 -4.97 -28.09
CA TYR A 148 -15.48 -6.34 -27.96
C TYR A 148 -15.80 -6.69 -26.51
N GLU A 149 -16.22 -7.93 -26.28
CA GLU A 149 -16.58 -8.43 -24.96
C GLU A 149 -15.40 -8.37 -23.97
N VAL A 150 -15.70 -8.03 -22.71
CA VAL A 150 -14.72 -8.05 -21.62
C VAL A 150 -15.29 -8.84 -20.45
N SER A 151 -14.53 -9.80 -19.93
CA SER A 151 -14.85 -10.43 -18.64
C SER A 151 -13.76 -10.18 -17.61
N LEU A 152 -14.16 -10.20 -16.34
CA LEU A 152 -13.30 -10.04 -15.18
C LEU A 152 -13.53 -11.20 -14.21
N ALA A 153 -12.50 -12.01 -14.02
CA ALA A 153 -12.47 -13.03 -12.98
C ALA A 153 -11.83 -12.47 -11.71
N ALA A 154 -12.54 -12.51 -10.59
CA ALA A 154 -11.95 -12.32 -9.27
C ALA A 154 -11.29 -13.63 -8.84
N VAL A 155 -9.99 -13.59 -8.57
CA VAL A 155 -9.19 -14.75 -8.19
C VAL A 155 -8.53 -14.46 -6.85
N ASP A 156 -8.64 -15.39 -5.92
CA ASP A 156 -7.97 -15.31 -4.63
C ASP A 156 -6.44 -15.28 -4.82
N ALA A 157 -5.78 -14.28 -4.22
CA ALA A 157 -4.36 -14.04 -4.46
C ALA A 157 -3.45 -15.14 -3.86
N GLU A 158 -3.91 -15.87 -2.86
CA GLU A 158 -3.11 -16.91 -2.17
C GLU A 158 -3.31 -18.29 -2.79
N THR A 159 -4.56 -18.65 -3.04
CA THR A 159 -4.96 -19.98 -3.51
C THR A 159 -5.04 -20.08 -5.02
N GLY A 160 -5.17 -18.94 -5.73
CA GLY A 160 -5.42 -18.92 -7.17
C GLY A 160 -6.82 -19.40 -7.56
N ALA A 161 -7.71 -19.62 -6.59
CA ALA A 161 -9.08 -20.05 -6.85
C ALA A 161 -9.92 -18.90 -7.42
N THR A 162 -10.68 -19.17 -8.48
CA THR A 162 -11.67 -18.23 -9.00
C THR A 162 -12.83 -18.12 -8.02
N LEU A 163 -13.06 -16.91 -7.51
CA LEU A 163 -14.13 -16.60 -6.56
C LEU A 163 -15.44 -16.26 -7.27
N HIS A 164 -15.36 -15.39 -8.29
CA HIS A 164 -16.49 -15.05 -9.16
C HIS A 164 -15.98 -14.51 -10.49
N GLU A 165 -16.83 -14.54 -11.52
CA GLU A 165 -16.57 -13.90 -12.80
C GLU A 165 -17.72 -12.95 -13.14
N ARG A 166 -17.40 -11.83 -13.78
CA ARG A 166 -18.35 -10.82 -14.25
C ARG A 166 -18.07 -10.49 -15.71
N SER A 167 -19.08 -10.57 -16.55
CA SER A 167 -18.96 -10.29 -17.98
C SER A 167 -19.74 -9.03 -18.38
N THR A 168 -19.26 -8.26 -19.35
CA THR A 168 -19.97 -7.06 -19.83
C THR A 168 -21.33 -7.36 -20.46
N ARG A 169 -21.57 -8.59 -20.95
CA ARG A 169 -22.88 -9.09 -21.39
C ARG A 169 -23.92 -9.15 -20.28
N GLU A 170 -23.49 -9.28 -19.02
CA GLU A 170 -24.34 -9.43 -17.84
C GLU A 170 -24.61 -8.10 -17.14
N ILE A 171 -23.92 -7.04 -17.56
CA ILE A 171 -24.11 -5.68 -17.07
C ILE A 171 -25.24 -5.07 -17.90
N VAL A 172 -26.45 -5.07 -17.33
CA VAL A 172 -27.61 -4.39 -17.93
C VAL A 172 -27.35 -2.88 -17.96
N GLU A 173 -27.73 -2.23 -19.07
CA GLU A 173 -27.60 -0.76 -19.26
C GLU A 173 -28.33 0.06 -18.19
#